data_AF-A0A1W6CSU1-F1
#
_entry.id   AF-A0A1W6CSU1-F1
#
_cell.length_a   1.000
_cell.length_b   1.000
_cell.length_c   1.000
_cell.angle_alpha   90.00
_cell.angle_beta   90.00
_cell.angle_gamma   90.00
#
_symmetry.space_group_name_H-M   'P 1'
#
loop_
_entity.id
_entity.type
_entity.pdbx_description
1 polymer ?
#
loop_
_entity_poly.entity_id
_entity_poly.type
_entity_poly.pdbx_seq_one_letter_code
_entity_poly.pdbx_strand_id
1 'polypeptide(L)'
;MTQIKERRQHVRKLGDGLAVLIDGKVYPLTDISLSGVSFQGSGVRPGDRIRLSLAAVRSLDDCVEAVVTVKVAEGGIVRGEFSPTAKLMRYIVAHLGDVTGAEPAYFR
;
A
#
# COMPACT_ATOMS: atom_id res chain seq x y z
N MET A 1 32.30 -0.92 -10.10
CA MET A 1 30.92 -0.42 -10.13
C MET A 1 29.99 -1.60 -9.89
N THR A 2 29.48 -1.76 -8.68
CA THR A 2 28.61 -2.89 -8.33
C THR A 2 27.24 -2.62 -8.92
N GLN A 3 26.85 -3.40 -9.93
CA GLN A 3 25.55 -3.29 -10.59
C GLN A 3 24.48 -3.68 -9.56
N ILE A 4 23.79 -2.69 -8.98
CA ILE A 4 22.63 -2.92 -8.13
C ILE A 4 21.55 -3.49 -9.06
N LYS A 5 21.44 -4.82 -9.10
CA LYS A 5 20.42 -5.51 -9.87
C LYS A 5 19.07 -5.13 -9.24
N GLU A 6 18.32 -4.29 -9.92
CA GLU A 6 17.01 -3.82 -9.47
C GLU A 6 16.05 -5.02 -9.38
N ARG A 7 15.78 -5.48 -8.15
CA ARG A 7 14.93 -6.65 -7.88
C ARG A 7 13.44 -6.33 -7.78
N ARG A 8 13.05 -5.07 -8.01
CA ARG A 8 11.69 -4.58 -7.75
C ARG A 8 10.80 -4.85 -8.95
N GLN A 9 9.68 -5.53 -8.72
CA GLN A 9 8.73 -5.88 -9.77
C GLN A 9 7.71 -4.78 -10.08
N HIS A 10 7.51 -3.82 -9.18
CA HIS A 10 6.51 -2.74 -9.36
C HIS A 10 7.05 -1.38 -8.92
N VAL A 11 6.69 -0.34 -9.69
CA VAL A 11 6.96 1.06 -9.37
C VAL A 11 6.14 1.46 -8.14
N ARG A 12 6.76 2.17 -7.20
CA ARG A 12 6.10 2.77 -6.05
C ARG A 12 5.61 4.17 -6.39
N LYS A 13 4.41 4.49 -5.95
CA LYS A 13 3.90 5.86 -5.96
C LYS A 13 3.78 6.34 -4.52
N LEU A 14 3.97 7.64 -4.30
CA LEU A 14 3.63 8.25 -3.02
C LEU A 14 2.18 7.89 -2.70
N GLY A 15 1.89 7.61 -1.44
CA GLY A 15 0.56 7.24 -0.97
C GLY A 15 -0.46 8.38 -1.02
N ASP A 16 -0.28 9.37 -1.90
CA ASP A 16 -1.02 10.62 -1.95
C ASP A 16 -2.53 10.37 -1.89
N GLY A 17 -3.17 10.80 -0.82
CA GLY A 17 -4.61 10.62 -0.60
C GLY A 17 -5.05 9.24 -0.11
N LEU A 18 -4.13 8.32 0.19
CA LEU A 18 -4.42 7.04 0.88
C LEU A 18 -3.86 7.01 2.31
N ALA A 19 -4.52 6.24 3.15
CA ALA A 19 -4.07 5.87 4.49
C ALA A 19 -4.26 4.38 4.74
N VAL A 20 -3.48 3.86 5.70
CA VAL A 20 -3.67 2.52 6.26
C VAL A 20 -4.54 2.62 7.51
N LEU A 21 -5.58 1.78 7.61
CA LEU A 21 -6.41 1.63 8.79
C LEU A 21 -6.10 0.28 9.46
N ILE A 22 -5.72 0.30 10.74
CA ILE A 22 -5.51 -0.91 11.55
C ILE A 22 -6.21 -0.67 12.90
N ASP A 23 -7.13 -1.56 13.27
CA ASP A 23 -7.87 -1.49 14.54
C ASP A 23 -8.49 -0.10 14.82
N GLY A 24 -9.06 0.53 13.77
CA GLY A 24 -9.68 1.85 13.84
C GLY A 24 -8.70 3.03 13.91
N LYS A 25 -7.39 2.79 13.87
CA LYS A 25 -6.36 3.84 13.84
C LYS A 25 -5.91 4.11 12.42
N VAL A 26 -5.63 5.39 12.14
CA VAL A 26 -5.15 5.86 10.84
C VAL A 26 -3.64 5.99 10.86
N TYR A 27 -2.99 5.38 9.88
CA TYR A 27 -1.55 5.40 9.68
C TYR A 27 -1.23 6.02 8.31
N PRO A 28 -0.45 7.12 8.26
CA PRO A 28 -0.07 7.75 7.01
C PRO A 28 0.68 6.80 6.09
N LEU A 29 0.24 6.74 4.83
CA LEU A 29 0.84 5.89 3.82
C LEU A 29 2.05 6.61 3.21
N THR A 30 3.19 5.93 3.12
CA THR A 30 4.43 6.48 2.53
C THR A 30 4.52 6.13 1.06
N ASP A 31 4.33 4.85 0.73
CA ASP A 31 4.29 4.39 -0.65
C ASP A 31 3.42 3.15 -0.85
N ILE A 32 2.88 3.00 -2.06
CA ILE A 32 2.06 1.84 -2.44
C ILE A 32 2.48 1.30 -3.81
N SER A 33 2.30 -0.02 -3.97
CA SER A 33 2.34 -0.72 -5.25
C SER A 33 1.22 -1.76 -5.30
N LEU A 34 1.09 -2.49 -6.41
CA LEU A 34 0.08 -3.55 -6.56
C LEU A 34 0.31 -4.77 -5.66
N SER A 35 1.47 -4.88 -5.00
CA SER A 35 1.83 -6.03 -4.16
C SER A 35 2.41 -5.66 -2.80
N GLY A 36 2.47 -4.37 -2.47
CA GLY A 36 3.06 -3.94 -1.20
C GLY A 36 2.67 -2.53 -0.81
N VAL A 37 2.88 -2.25 0.47
CA VAL A 37 2.59 -0.97 1.11
C VAL A 37 3.69 -0.62 2.10
N SER A 38 4.01 0.66 2.20
CA SER A 38 4.83 1.23 3.25
C SER A 38 4.04 2.33 3.96
N PHE A 39 4.03 2.33 5.30
CA PHE A 39 3.32 3.31 6.10
C PHE A 39 4.07 3.64 7.38
N GLN A 40 3.77 4.80 7.98
CA GLN A 40 4.29 5.18 9.28
C GLN A 40 3.59 4.36 10.36
N GLY A 41 4.34 3.63 11.17
CA GLY A 41 3.78 2.75 12.20
C GLY A 41 4.85 2.09 13.07
N SER A 42 4.41 1.48 14.17
CA SER A 42 5.26 0.77 15.13
C SER A 42 4.50 -0.37 15.79
N GLY A 43 5.19 -1.19 16.58
CA GLY A 43 4.57 -2.27 17.35
C GLY A 43 4.38 -3.59 16.59
N VAL A 44 4.88 -3.68 15.34
CA VAL A 44 4.91 -4.91 14.53
C VAL A 44 6.35 -5.32 14.25
N ARG A 45 6.55 -6.59 13.88
CA ARG A 45 7.85 -7.19 13.59
C ARG A 45 7.85 -7.82 12.18
N PRO A 46 9.03 -7.92 11.53
CA PRO A 46 9.16 -8.72 10.31
C PRO A 46 8.63 -10.15 10.51
N GLY A 47 7.80 -10.61 9.58
CA GLY A 47 7.12 -11.91 9.63
C GLY A 47 5.67 -11.83 10.13
N ASP A 48 5.29 -10.77 10.83
CA ASP A 48 3.91 -10.60 11.31
C ASP A 48 2.93 -10.55 10.15
N ARG A 49 1.75 -11.16 10.34
CA ARG A 49 0.62 -11.06 9.41
C ARG A 49 -0.43 -10.15 10.02
N ILE A 50 -0.60 -8.98 9.43
CA ILE A 50 -1.55 -7.97 9.89
C ILE A 50 -2.71 -7.82 8.91
N ARG A 51 -3.92 -7.62 9.42
CA ARG A 51 -5.06 -7.18 8.61
C ARG A 51 -5.09 -5.66 8.66
N LEU A 52 -5.26 -5.05 7.50
CA LEU A 52 -5.40 -3.61 7.38
C LEU A 52 -6.42 -3.28 6.30
N SER A 53 -6.95 -2.07 6.33
CA SER A 53 -7.67 -1.48 5.20
C SER A 53 -6.85 -0.36 4.58
N LEU A 54 -6.81 -0.32 3.25
CA LEU A 54 -6.39 0.86 2.51
C LEU A 54 -7.63 1.73 2.30
N ALA A 55 -7.56 3.00 2.68
CA ALA A 55 -8.69 3.92 2.58
C ALA A 55 -8.27 5.25 1.98
N ALA A 56 -9.19 5.88 1.25
CA ALA A 56 -8.98 7.23 0.74
C ALA A 56 -9.15 8.23 1.89
N VAL A 57 -8.20 9.15 2.08
CA VAL A 57 -8.24 10.14 3.16
C VAL A 57 -9.49 11.03 3.08
N ARG A 58 -10.01 11.27 1.88
CA ARG A 58 -11.26 12.02 1.64
C ARG A 58 -12.53 11.31 2.12
N SER A 59 -12.48 9.99 2.29
CA SER A 59 -13.62 9.15 2.68
C SER A 59 -13.10 7.83 3.26
N LEU A 60 -12.98 7.74 4.58
CA LEU A 60 -12.43 6.55 5.24
C LEU A 60 -13.33 5.31 5.10
N ASP A 61 -14.60 5.50 4.75
CA ASP A 61 -15.54 4.42 4.44
C ASP A 61 -15.27 3.78 3.06
N ASP A 62 -14.62 4.51 2.15
CA ASP A 62 -14.18 3.98 0.86
C ASP A 62 -12.84 3.27 1.04
N CYS A 63 -12.92 1.99 1.39
CA CYS A 63 -11.75 1.20 1.75
C CYS A 63 -11.73 -0.21 1.16
N VAL A 64 -10.53 -0.79 1.11
CA VAL A 64 -10.30 -2.18 0.73
C VAL A 64 -9.40 -2.88 1.72
N GLU A 65 -9.81 -4.06 2.17
CA GLU A 65 -9.01 -4.86 3.10
C GLU A 65 -7.85 -5.59 2.41
N ALA A 66 -6.74 -5.68 3.11
CA ALA A 66 -5.58 -6.50 2.76
C ALA A 66 -5.07 -7.27 3.99
N VAL A 67 -4.55 -8.46 3.76
CA VAL A 67 -3.69 -9.15 4.73
C VAL A 67 -2.26 -8.98 4.27
N VAL A 68 -1.45 -8.37 5.12
CA VAL A 68 -0.09 -7.96 4.81
C VAL A 68 0.89 -8.75 5.66
N THR A 69 1.92 -9.31 5.04
CA THR A 69 3.07 -9.86 5.74
C THR A 69 4.13 -8.78 5.87
N VAL A 70 4.47 -8.40 7.10
CA VAL A 70 5.50 -7.40 7.38
C VAL A 70 6.86 -7.93 6.94
N LYS A 71 7.58 -7.16 6.13
CA LYS A 71 8.93 -7.46 5.67
C LYS A 71 9.99 -6.66 6.40
N VAL A 72 9.68 -5.41 6.75
CA VAL A 72 10.56 -4.49 7.46
C VAL A 72 9.73 -3.67 8.43
N ALA A 73 10.23 -3.47 9.65
CA ALA A 73 9.66 -2.57 10.64
C ALA A 73 10.82 -1.86 11.36
N GLU A 74 11.20 -0.68 10.86
CA GLU A 74 12.39 0.05 11.33
C GLU A 74 12.17 1.55 11.16
N GLY A 75 12.70 2.37 12.10
CA GLY A 75 12.67 3.83 11.98
C GLY A 75 11.25 4.42 11.94
N GLY A 76 10.27 3.75 12.56
CA GLY A 76 8.86 4.15 12.51
C GLY A 76 8.19 3.90 11.16
N ILE A 77 8.83 3.16 10.23
CA ILE A 77 8.26 2.76 8.96
C ILE A 77 8.04 1.26 8.95
N VAL A 78 6.82 0.87 8.61
CA VAL A 78 6.44 -0.52 8.35
C VAL A 78 6.33 -0.71 6.84
N ARG A 79 6.99 -1.77 6.33
CA ARG A 79 6.87 -2.20 4.94
C ARG A 79 6.33 -3.61 4.92
N GLY A 80 5.29 -3.83 4.15
CA GLY A 80 4.66 -5.13 4.04
C GLY A 80 4.29 -5.49 2.61
N GLU A 81 4.16 -6.79 2.39
CA GLU A 81 3.74 -7.36 1.11
C GLU A 81 2.39 -8.04 1.28
N PHE A 82 1.55 -7.94 0.26
CA PHE A 82 0.28 -8.65 0.18
C PHE A 82 0.16 -9.34 -1.18
N SER A 83 -0.62 -10.41 -1.21
CA SER A 83 -1.01 -11.04 -2.48
C SER A 83 -1.99 -10.12 -3.20
N PRO A 84 -1.72 -9.73 -4.46
CA PRO A 84 -2.65 -8.92 -5.24
C PRO A 84 -3.98 -9.64 -5.40
N THR A 85 -5.08 -8.97 -5.06
CA THR A 85 -6.44 -9.43 -5.39
C THR A 85 -7.04 -8.51 -6.44
N ALA A 86 -7.99 -9.00 -7.24
CA ALA A 86 -8.67 -8.16 -8.22
C ALA A 86 -9.35 -6.93 -7.58
N LYS A 87 -9.80 -7.03 -6.31
CA LYS A 87 -10.37 -5.90 -5.58
C LYS A 87 -9.29 -4.90 -5.17
N LEU A 88 -8.20 -5.36 -4.57
CA LEU A 88 -7.07 -4.49 -4.18
C LEU A 88 -6.44 -3.79 -5.38
N MET A 89 -6.18 -4.54 -6.45
CA MET A 89 -5.59 -3.97 -7.66
C MET A 89 -6.50 -2.91 -8.27
N ARG A 90 -7.80 -3.18 -8.42
CA ARG A 90 -8.75 -2.19 -8.95
C ARG A 90 -8.80 -0.93 -8.10
N TYR A 91 -8.85 -1.09 -6.77
CA TYR A 91 -8.86 0.04 -5.85
C TYR A 91 -7.60 0.90 -5.98
N ILE A 92 -6.41 0.28 -5.94
CA ILE A 92 -5.13 0.99 -6.04
C ILE A 92 -5.00 1.67 -7.40
N VAL A 93 -5.33 0.99 -8.50
CA VAL A 93 -5.24 1.55 -9.85
C VAL A 93 -6.22 2.69 -10.05
N ALA A 94 -7.47 2.56 -9.60
CA ALA A 94 -8.47 3.62 -9.68
C ALA A 94 -8.02 4.85 -8.90
N HIS A 95 -7.56 4.67 -7.66
CA HIS A 95 -7.06 5.78 -6.84
C HIS A 95 -5.86 6.47 -7.50
N LEU A 96 -4.89 5.71 -8.02
CA LEU A 96 -3.74 6.29 -8.71
C LEU A 96 -4.16 7.01 -9.99
N GLY A 97 -5.18 6.52 -10.71
CA GLY A 97 -5.75 7.21 -11.86
C GLY A 97 -6.35 8.56 -11.48
N ASP A 98 -7.19 8.58 -10.44
CA ASP A 98 -7.79 9.80 -9.87
C ASP A 98 -6.74 10.84 -9.48
N VAL A 99 -5.69 10.43 -8.76
CA VAL A 99 -4.65 11.34 -8.26
C VAL A 99 -3.76 11.86 -9.39
N THR A 100 -3.47 11.03 -10.39
CA THR A 100 -2.58 11.42 -11.50
C THR A 100 -3.32 12.11 -12.65
N GLY A 101 -4.66 12.16 -12.62
CA GLY A 101 -5.48 12.63 -13.73
C GLY A 101 -5.39 11.72 -14.96
N ALA A 102 -4.87 10.51 -14.81
CA ALA A 102 -4.74 9.53 -15.89
C ALA A 102 -5.94 8.58 -15.85
N GLU A 103 -6.71 8.49 -16.93
CA GLU A 103 -7.73 7.46 -17.03
C GLU A 103 -7.07 6.08 -17.02
N PRO A 104 -7.44 5.19 -16.07
CA PRO A 104 -6.96 3.83 -16.12
C PRO A 104 -7.38 3.19 -17.44
N ALA A 105 -6.44 2.65 -18.21
CA ALA A 105 -6.75 1.76 -19.32
C ALA A 105 -7.31 0.47 -18.70
N TYR A 106 -8.61 0.46 -18.39
CA TYR A 106 -9.28 -0.64 -17.72
C TYR A 106 -9.00 -1.96 -18.44
N PHE A 107 -8.81 -3.03 -17.66
CA PHE A 107 -8.94 -4.40 -18.16
C PHE A 107 -10.36 -4.52 -18.74
N ARG A 108 -10.48 -4.49 -20.08
CA ARG A 108 -11.69 -4.89 -20.79
C ARG A 108 -11.88 -6.39 -20.68
#